data_AF-A0A660MWR0-F1
#
_entry.id   AF-A0A660MWR0-F1
#
_cell.length_a   1.000
_cell.length_b   1.000
_cell.length_c   1.000
_cell.angle_alpha   90.00
_cell.angle_beta   90.00
_cell.angle_gamma   90.00
#
_symmetry.space_group_name_H-M   'P 1'
#
loop_
_entity.id
_entity.type
_entity.pdbx_description
1 polymer ?
#
loop_
_entity_poly.entity_id
_entity_poly.type
_entity_poly.pdbx_seq_one_letter_code
_entity_poly.pdbx_strand_id
1 'polypeptide(L)'
;MSKTNNIFLRENLIRSLDRRQSLLTTIRGETKQKVEKIIIKESFYKFLDKVDKIKVSDEERSKIYDFIFCLLNRSADLKTNKKPSSANITSMYGGESFYYLTKIKSKKEIIDLMKFLHKEDIPFSSISGIQNKKGIPNLDELRKFIKFLKNENIFEYFSSVSGIQMGKGIPNLDELKMFIEFLKKENISEYFSSISGMQHGKGIPKLDDLKKFVDFLRNENLFEYLSSISGMQTGRGIPNLDRLKELINFTRNNQIPFSFVSSMQMGKGIPNLDELKKFIEFLKNENLFEYLSSISGMQNGKGIP
;
A
#
# COMPACT_ATOMS: atom_id res chain seq x y z
N MET A 1 14.43 1.12 -38.83
CA MET A 1 14.85 -0.14 -38.17
C MET A 1 14.40 -0.27 -36.69
N SER A 2 13.46 0.55 -36.18
CA SER A 2 13.25 0.72 -34.72
C SER A 2 12.21 -0.19 -34.02
N LYS A 3 11.26 -0.81 -34.71
CA LYS A 3 10.23 -1.65 -34.06
C LYS A 3 10.72 -3.08 -33.77
N THR A 4 11.48 -3.66 -34.69
CA THR A 4 11.95 -5.06 -34.60
C THR A 4 12.96 -5.26 -33.45
N ASN A 5 13.84 -4.28 -33.21
CA ASN A 5 14.80 -4.32 -32.10
C ASN A 5 14.10 -4.26 -30.73
N ASN A 6 13.01 -3.50 -30.59
CA ASN A 6 12.29 -3.39 -29.32
C ASN A 6 11.63 -4.70 -28.92
N ILE A 7 10.97 -5.33 -29.90
CA ILE A 7 10.36 -6.65 -29.72
C ILE A 7 11.42 -7.66 -29.28
N PHE A 8 12.59 -7.67 -29.94
CA PHE A 8 13.69 -8.55 -29.58
C PHE A 8 14.21 -8.33 -28.15
N LEU A 9 14.47 -7.07 -27.75
CA LEU A 9 14.93 -6.75 -26.39
C LEU A 9 13.92 -7.17 -25.32
N ARG A 10 12.64 -6.89 -25.55
CA ARG A 10 11.55 -7.29 -24.66
C ARG A 10 11.41 -8.80 -24.54
N GLU A 11 11.43 -9.52 -25.66
CA GLU A 11 11.36 -10.98 -25.67
C GLU A 11 12.53 -11.60 -24.92
N ASN A 12 13.74 -11.03 -25.07
CA ASN A 12 14.91 -11.46 -24.32
C ASN A 12 14.75 -11.25 -22.81
N LEU A 13 14.18 -10.13 -22.36
CA LEU A 13 13.84 -9.90 -20.96
C LEU A 13 12.92 -11.01 -20.44
N ILE A 14 11.80 -11.27 -21.13
CA ILE A 14 10.80 -12.27 -20.70
C ILE A 14 11.41 -13.67 -20.65
N ARG A 15 12.12 -14.08 -21.72
CA ARG A 15 12.82 -15.38 -21.76
C ARG A 15 13.84 -15.51 -20.64
N SER A 16 14.56 -14.44 -20.30
CA SER A 16 15.53 -14.44 -19.19
C SER A 16 14.86 -14.59 -17.84
N LEU A 17 13.69 -13.96 -17.63
CA LEU A 17 12.90 -14.12 -16.41
C LEU A 17 12.33 -15.54 -16.28
N ASP A 18 11.86 -16.14 -17.38
CA ASP A 18 11.33 -17.51 -17.39
C ASP A 18 12.42 -18.54 -17.09
N ARG A 19 13.62 -18.38 -17.68
CA ARG A 19 14.78 -19.27 -17.47
C ARG A 19 15.46 -19.07 -16.12
N ARG A 20 15.21 -17.95 -15.43
CA ARG A 20 15.88 -17.61 -14.17
C ARG A 20 15.78 -18.75 -13.16
N GLN A 21 14.58 -19.31 -12.98
CA GLN A 21 14.36 -20.30 -11.93
C GLN A 21 15.20 -21.56 -12.15
N SER A 22 15.18 -22.13 -13.35
CA SER A 22 15.96 -23.32 -13.67
C SER A 22 17.46 -23.04 -13.56
N LEU A 23 17.94 -21.94 -14.14
CA LEU A 23 19.35 -21.56 -14.13
C LEU A 23 19.89 -21.39 -12.70
N LEU A 24 19.20 -20.61 -11.87
CA LEU A 24 19.63 -20.41 -10.48
C LEU A 24 19.50 -21.69 -9.65
N THR A 25 18.50 -22.53 -9.92
CA THR A 25 18.38 -23.83 -9.22
C THR A 25 19.57 -24.72 -9.55
N THR A 26 20.01 -24.78 -10.82
CA THR A 26 21.21 -25.51 -11.23
C THR A 26 22.47 -24.94 -10.57
N ILE A 27 22.67 -23.62 -10.64
CA ILE A 27 23.85 -22.95 -10.06
C ILE A 27 23.91 -23.13 -8.53
N ARG A 28 22.75 -23.07 -7.86
CA ARG A 28 22.64 -23.15 -6.39
C ARG A 28 22.49 -24.58 -5.86
N GLY A 29 22.66 -25.60 -6.70
CA GLY A 29 22.42 -27.00 -6.37
C GLY A 29 23.06 -27.46 -5.04
N GLU A 30 24.21 -26.89 -4.68
CA GLU A 30 24.92 -27.19 -3.43
C GLU A 30 24.33 -26.51 -2.19
N THR A 31 23.71 -25.33 -2.35
CA THR A 31 23.21 -24.52 -1.22
C THR A 31 21.81 -24.91 -0.73
N LYS A 32 21.11 -25.81 -1.45
CA LYS A 32 19.69 -26.21 -1.21
C LYS A 32 18.71 -25.04 -1.05
N GLN A 33 19.10 -23.82 -1.44
CA GLN A 33 18.25 -22.65 -1.29
C GLN A 33 17.16 -22.66 -2.36
N LYS A 34 15.89 -22.68 -1.92
CA LYS A 34 14.74 -22.65 -2.82
C LYS A 34 14.77 -21.39 -3.69
N VAL A 35 14.72 -21.57 -5.00
CA VAL A 35 14.61 -20.47 -5.96
C VAL A 35 13.14 -20.27 -6.31
N GLU A 36 12.58 -19.15 -5.85
CA GLU A 36 11.19 -18.80 -6.16
C GLU A 36 11.02 -18.39 -7.63
N LYS A 37 9.89 -18.82 -8.22
CA LYS A 37 9.48 -18.39 -9.55
C LYS A 37 8.92 -16.97 -9.48
N ILE A 38 9.36 -16.11 -10.40
CA ILE A 38 8.79 -14.76 -10.51
C ILE A 38 7.44 -14.84 -11.22
N ILE A 39 6.39 -14.33 -10.58
CA ILE A 39 5.06 -14.25 -11.15
C ILE A 39 4.97 -13.00 -12.04
N ILE A 40 4.85 -13.21 -13.36
CA ILE A 40 4.64 -12.12 -14.31
C ILE A 40 3.15 -11.84 -14.44
N LYS A 41 2.72 -10.67 -13.95
CA LYS A 41 1.32 -10.22 -14.05
C LYS A 41 1.01 -9.57 -15.39
N GLU A 42 -0.24 -9.63 -15.83
CA GLU A 42 -0.71 -8.98 -17.07
C GLU A 42 -0.37 -7.48 -17.14
N SER A 43 -0.49 -6.79 -16.00
CA SER A 43 -0.15 -5.36 -15.88
C SER A 43 1.31 -5.06 -16.21
N PHE A 44 2.20 -6.05 -16.14
CA PHE A 44 3.60 -5.90 -16.53
C PHE A 44 3.75 -5.80 -18.04
N TYR A 45 3.04 -6.59 -18.84
CA TYR A 45 3.08 -6.47 -20.30
C TYR A 45 2.59 -5.08 -20.75
N LYS A 46 1.49 -4.59 -20.17
CA LYS A 46 0.99 -3.22 -20.39
C LYS A 46 2.00 -2.15 -20.00
N PHE A 47 2.82 -2.42 -18.98
CA PHE A 47 3.93 -1.55 -18.58
C PHE A 47 5.08 -1.60 -19.60
N LEU A 48 5.47 -2.78 -20.08
CA LEU A 48 6.51 -2.92 -21.10
C LEU A 48 6.12 -2.24 -22.42
N ASP A 49 4.83 -2.29 -22.81
CA ASP A 49 4.33 -1.53 -23.98
C ASP A 49 4.58 -0.02 -23.87
N LYS A 50 4.64 0.51 -22.64
CA LYS A 50 4.98 1.91 -22.39
C LYS A 50 6.49 2.14 -22.42
N VAL A 51 7.27 1.21 -21.87
CA VAL A 51 8.74 1.25 -21.94
C VAL A 51 9.21 1.25 -23.40
N ASP A 52 8.58 0.44 -24.26
CA ASP A 52 8.86 0.40 -25.70
C ASP A 52 8.62 1.74 -26.42
N LYS A 53 7.76 2.60 -25.85
CA LYS A 53 7.41 3.92 -26.40
C LYS A 53 8.31 5.05 -25.87
N ILE A 54 9.23 4.77 -24.96
CA ILE A 54 10.21 5.77 -24.51
C ILE A 54 11.10 6.18 -25.70
N LYS A 55 11.21 7.49 -25.93
CA LYS A 55 12.08 8.10 -26.95
C LYS A 55 13.53 8.13 -26.45
N VAL A 56 14.24 7.01 -26.63
CA VAL A 56 15.65 6.79 -26.25
C VAL A 56 16.34 5.94 -27.32
N SER A 57 17.68 5.90 -27.30
CA SER A 57 18.46 5.04 -28.20
C SER A 57 18.21 3.55 -27.92
N ASP A 58 18.60 2.68 -28.85
CA ASP A 58 18.48 1.22 -28.66
C ASP A 58 19.42 0.74 -27.54
N GLU A 59 20.61 1.33 -27.38
CA GLU A 59 21.52 1.04 -26.26
C GLU A 59 20.92 1.46 -24.92
N GLU A 60 20.30 2.65 -24.85
CA GLU A 60 19.61 3.12 -23.65
C GLU A 60 18.41 2.24 -23.31
N ARG A 61 17.62 1.85 -24.31
CA ARG A 61 16.48 0.93 -24.13
C ARG A 61 16.95 -0.43 -23.62
N SER A 62 18.05 -0.95 -24.16
CA SER A 62 18.68 -2.20 -23.69
C SER A 62 19.09 -2.08 -22.21
N LYS A 63 19.71 -0.95 -21.81
CA LYS A 63 20.05 -0.66 -20.39
C LYS A 63 18.81 -0.63 -19.50
N ILE A 64 17.69 -0.05 -19.95
CA ILE A 64 16.44 -0.03 -19.19
C ILE A 64 15.92 -1.44 -18.96
N TYR A 65 15.90 -2.29 -20.00
CA TYR A 65 15.49 -3.69 -19.87
C TYR A 65 16.39 -4.47 -18.90
N ASP A 66 17.69 -4.20 -18.94
CA ASP A 66 18.68 -4.71 -18.00
C ASP A 66 18.41 -4.28 -16.55
N PHE A 67 17.99 -3.04 -16.32
CA PHE A 67 17.60 -2.55 -15.00
C PHE A 67 16.32 -3.21 -14.49
N ILE A 68 15.30 -3.35 -15.35
CA ILE A 68 14.06 -4.06 -15.02
C ILE A 68 14.36 -5.51 -14.63
N PHE A 69 15.18 -6.21 -15.43
CA PHE A 69 15.64 -7.56 -15.12
C PHE A 69 16.36 -7.60 -13.76
N CYS A 70 17.30 -6.69 -13.53
CA CYS A 70 18.08 -6.63 -12.29
C CYS A 70 17.17 -6.41 -11.07
N LEU A 71 16.22 -5.49 -11.14
CA LEU A 71 15.24 -5.23 -10.08
C LEU A 71 14.41 -6.47 -9.75
N LEU A 72 13.83 -7.13 -10.76
CA LEU A 72 13.03 -8.34 -10.57
C LEU A 72 13.87 -9.50 -10.04
N ASN A 73 15.03 -9.73 -10.64
CA ASN A 73 15.91 -10.83 -10.27
C ASN A 73 16.40 -10.71 -8.82
N ARG A 74 16.88 -9.52 -8.43
CA ARG A 74 17.42 -9.28 -7.09
C ARG A 74 16.34 -9.21 -6.02
N SER A 75 15.18 -8.61 -6.32
CA SER A 75 14.06 -8.60 -5.36
C SER A 75 13.46 -9.98 -5.13
N ALA A 76 13.54 -10.89 -6.10
CA ALA A 76 13.09 -12.27 -5.96
C ALA A 76 13.97 -13.14 -5.05
N ASP A 77 15.21 -12.72 -4.78
CA ASP A 77 16.11 -13.38 -3.83
C ASP A 77 15.98 -12.87 -2.40
N LEU A 78 15.13 -11.87 -2.15
CA LEU A 78 14.88 -11.38 -0.80
C LEU A 78 14.07 -12.41 -0.01
N LYS A 79 14.56 -12.79 1.18
CA LYS A 79 13.84 -13.68 2.12
C LYS A 79 12.44 -13.18 2.50
N THR A 80 12.24 -11.86 2.50
CA THR A 80 10.96 -11.20 2.77
C THR A 80 9.96 -11.32 1.62
N ASN A 81 10.41 -11.75 0.43
CA ASN A 81 9.61 -11.82 -0.78
C ASN A 81 9.24 -13.27 -1.12
N LYS A 82 8.33 -13.85 -0.34
CA LYS A 82 7.92 -15.26 -0.49
C LYS A 82 7.18 -15.59 -1.80
N LYS A 83 6.61 -14.58 -2.46
CA LYS A 83 5.86 -14.71 -3.73
C LYS A 83 6.28 -13.58 -4.68
N PRO A 84 7.51 -13.63 -5.22
CA PRO A 84 8.03 -12.55 -6.03
C PRO A 84 7.19 -12.37 -7.28
N SER A 85 6.85 -11.12 -7.59
CA SER A 85 6.04 -10.79 -8.76
C SER A 85 6.48 -9.48 -9.38
N SER A 86 6.07 -9.28 -10.64
CA SER A 86 6.31 -8.01 -11.33
C SER A 86 5.50 -6.83 -10.77
N ALA A 87 4.59 -7.05 -9.80
CA ALA A 87 3.73 -6.02 -9.22
C ALA A 87 4.51 -4.87 -8.55
N ASN A 88 5.62 -5.18 -7.87
CA ASN A 88 6.42 -4.16 -7.20
C ASN A 88 7.03 -3.18 -8.22
N ILE A 89 7.48 -3.68 -9.36
CA ILE A 89 8.07 -2.87 -10.42
C ILE A 89 7.00 -2.07 -11.15
N THR A 90 5.85 -2.69 -11.47
CA THR A 90 4.73 -1.95 -12.07
C THR A 90 4.13 -0.91 -11.13
N SER A 91 4.21 -1.10 -9.81
CA SER A 91 3.85 -0.07 -8.84
C SER A 91 4.85 1.09 -8.88
N MET A 92 6.15 0.83 -8.75
CA MET A 92 7.17 1.89 -8.70
C MET A 92 7.28 2.70 -10.00
N TYR A 93 7.00 2.08 -11.15
CA TYR A 93 7.19 2.67 -12.48
C TYR A 93 5.90 2.73 -13.33
N GLY A 94 4.73 2.57 -12.71
CA GLY A 94 3.43 2.57 -13.39
C GLY A 94 2.95 3.94 -13.87
N GLY A 95 1.88 3.97 -14.67
CA GLY A 95 1.32 5.24 -15.17
C GLY A 95 2.25 5.92 -16.16
N GLU A 96 2.65 7.16 -15.88
CA GLU A 96 3.63 7.94 -16.64
C GLU A 96 5.06 7.82 -16.05
N SER A 97 5.20 7.23 -14.86
CA SER A 97 6.46 7.20 -14.11
C SER A 97 7.53 6.24 -14.68
N PHE A 98 7.24 5.54 -15.79
CA PHE A 98 8.20 4.66 -16.47
C PHE A 98 9.44 5.42 -16.96
N TYR A 99 9.37 6.74 -17.16
CA TYR A 99 10.55 7.54 -17.47
C TYR A 99 11.59 7.54 -16.34
N TYR A 100 11.21 7.26 -15.07
CA TYR A 100 12.20 7.17 -13.99
C TYR A 100 13.20 6.03 -14.18
N LEU A 101 12.90 5.06 -15.04
CA LEU A 101 13.87 4.02 -15.43
C LEU A 101 15.10 4.63 -16.12
N THR A 102 14.96 5.75 -16.84
CA THR A 102 16.08 6.44 -17.49
C THR A 102 16.95 7.19 -16.47
N LYS A 103 16.46 7.39 -15.24
CA LYS A 103 17.19 8.07 -14.16
C LYS A 103 18.02 7.13 -13.29
N ILE A 104 17.88 5.80 -13.46
CA ILE A 104 18.70 4.82 -12.75
C ILE A 104 20.14 4.96 -13.26
N LYS A 105 21.06 5.27 -12.35
CA LYS A 105 22.45 5.57 -12.74
C LYS A 105 23.24 4.32 -13.07
N SER A 106 22.96 3.21 -12.36
CA SER A 106 23.69 1.96 -12.54
C SER A 106 22.96 0.76 -11.92
N LYS A 107 23.33 -0.46 -12.35
CA LYS A 107 22.92 -1.70 -11.67
C LYS A 107 23.37 -1.75 -10.21
N LYS A 108 24.45 -1.05 -9.86
CA LYS A 108 24.97 -0.99 -8.48
C LYS A 108 23.95 -0.36 -7.54
N GLU A 109 23.23 0.68 -7.97
CA GLU A 109 22.18 1.32 -7.18
C GLU A 109 21.07 0.34 -6.77
N ILE A 110 20.63 -0.50 -7.71
CA ILE A 110 19.64 -1.56 -7.47
C ILE A 110 20.21 -2.63 -6.52
N ILE A 111 21.46 -3.06 -6.74
CA ILE A 111 22.10 -4.09 -5.92
C ILE A 111 22.26 -3.60 -4.48
N ASP A 112 22.71 -2.36 -4.28
CA ASP A 112 22.95 -1.78 -2.96
C ASP A 112 21.64 -1.58 -2.20
N LEU A 113 20.56 -1.18 -2.89
CA LEU A 113 19.20 -1.17 -2.33
C LEU A 113 18.81 -2.58 -1.87
N MET A 114 18.90 -3.59 -2.71
CA MET A 114 18.45 -4.95 -2.37
C MET A 114 19.28 -5.56 -1.22
N LYS A 115 20.60 -5.32 -1.20
CA LYS A 115 21.47 -5.70 -0.07
C LYS A 115 21.03 -5.04 1.23
N PHE A 116 20.70 -3.75 1.18
CA PHE A 116 20.18 -3.03 2.34
C PHE A 116 18.86 -3.63 2.82
N LEU A 117 17.87 -3.84 1.94
CA LEU A 117 16.59 -4.44 2.32
C LEU A 117 16.75 -5.85 2.90
N HIS A 118 17.65 -6.65 2.35
CA HIS A 118 17.98 -7.97 2.89
C HIS A 118 18.55 -7.90 4.30
N LYS A 119 19.54 -7.02 4.52
CA LYS A 119 20.20 -6.82 5.81
C LYS A 119 19.22 -6.36 6.89
N GLU A 120 18.34 -5.42 6.54
CA GLU A 120 17.40 -4.81 7.49
C GLU A 120 16.07 -5.60 7.61
N ASP A 121 15.94 -6.73 6.92
CA ASP A 121 14.72 -7.55 6.85
C ASP A 121 13.46 -6.80 6.40
N ILE A 122 13.62 -5.92 5.41
CA ILE A 122 12.54 -5.07 4.91
C ILE A 122 11.85 -5.74 3.72
N PRO A 123 10.51 -5.85 3.73
CA PRO A 123 9.76 -6.28 2.55
C PRO A 123 9.89 -5.28 1.40
N PHE A 124 10.24 -5.77 0.21
CA PHE A 124 10.29 -4.92 -0.98
C PHE A 124 8.92 -4.33 -1.34
N SER A 125 7.83 -5.00 -0.96
CA SER A 125 6.45 -4.49 -1.10
C SER A 125 6.24 -3.16 -0.38
N SER A 126 6.75 -3.01 0.83
CA SER A 126 6.65 -1.78 1.62
C SER A 126 7.37 -0.63 0.93
N ILE A 127 8.59 -0.88 0.43
CA ILE A 127 9.36 0.12 -0.33
C ILE A 127 8.65 0.48 -1.64
N SER A 128 8.18 -0.51 -2.40
CA SER A 128 7.45 -0.24 -3.65
C SER A 128 6.15 0.52 -3.43
N GLY A 129 5.50 0.35 -2.27
CA GLY A 129 4.32 1.11 -1.89
C GLY A 129 4.65 2.58 -1.61
N ILE A 130 5.62 2.84 -0.75
CA ILE A 130 6.13 4.20 -0.48
C ILE A 130 6.54 4.90 -1.78
N GLN A 131 7.23 4.16 -2.66
CA GLN A 131 7.75 4.64 -3.94
C GLN A 131 6.83 4.39 -5.13
N ASN A 132 5.53 4.17 -4.90
CA ASN A 132 4.57 3.97 -5.98
C ASN A 132 4.62 5.17 -6.93
N LYS A 133 4.92 4.90 -8.21
CA LYS A 133 5.15 5.87 -9.30
C LYS A 133 6.32 6.86 -9.08
N LYS A 134 7.32 6.51 -8.26
CA LYS A 134 8.48 7.37 -7.95
C LYS A 134 9.84 6.75 -8.29
N GLY A 135 9.85 5.51 -8.79
CA GLY A 135 11.09 4.78 -9.09
C GLY A 135 11.83 4.31 -7.84
N ILE A 136 13.11 3.97 -7.95
CA ILE A 136 13.92 3.56 -6.80
C ILE A 136 14.17 4.74 -5.84
N PRO A 137 14.15 4.50 -4.52
CA PRO A 137 14.44 5.54 -3.54
C PRO A 137 15.93 5.91 -3.54
N ASN A 138 16.24 7.14 -3.12
CA ASN A 138 17.60 7.47 -2.69
C ASN A 138 17.97 6.58 -1.48
N LEU A 139 19.08 5.85 -1.60
CA LEU A 139 19.46 4.87 -0.58
C LEU A 139 19.88 5.52 0.75
N ASP A 140 20.50 6.69 0.73
CA ASP A 140 20.94 7.39 1.94
C ASP A 140 19.75 7.96 2.71
N GLU A 141 18.77 8.53 2.00
CA GLU A 141 17.49 8.94 2.61
C GLU A 141 16.75 7.75 3.21
N LEU A 142 16.70 6.62 2.50
CA LEU A 142 16.08 5.41 3.02
C LEU A 142 16.80 4.89 4.27
N ARG A 143 18.14 4.90 4.29
CA ARG A 143 18.93 4.52 5.47
C ARG A 143 18.62 5.41 6.66
N LYS A 144 18.55 6.73 6.47
CA LYS A 144 18.19 7.69 7.52
C LYS A 144 16.79 7.41 8.07
N PHE A 145 15.83 7.17 7.18
CA PHE A 145 14.45 6.85 7.58
C PHE A 145 14.35 5.55 8.39
N ILE A 146 14.98 4.46 7.93
CA ILE A 146 14.97 3.19 8.67
C ILE A 146 15.68 3.33 10.03
N LYS A 147 16.79 4.05 10.08
CA LYS A 147 17.48 4.35 11.35
C LYS A 147 16.59 5.14 12.29
N PHE A 148 15.88 6.15 11.78
CA PHE A 148 14.91 6.93 12.55
C PHE A 148 13.83 6.03 13.17
N LEU A 149 13.19 5.16 12.37
CA LEU A 149 12.16 4.24 12.88
C LEU A 149 12.67 3.33 14.00
N LYS A 150 13.91 2.85 13.89
CA LYS A 150 14.55 2.02 14.92
C LYS A 150 14.85 2.82 16.18
N ASN A 151 15.42 4.01 16.05
CA ASN A 151 15.74 4.88 17.17
C ASN A 151 14.51 5.32 17.97
N GLU A 152 13.39 5.56 17.28
CA GLU A 152 12.11 5.93 17.90
C GLU A 152 11.34 4.72 18.45
N ASN A 153 11.88 3.51 18.32
CA ASN A 153 11.24 2.24 18.68
C ASN A 153 9.87 2.03 18.02
N ILE A 154 9.72 2.43 16.76
CA ILE A 154 8.47 2.28 15.99
C ILE A 154 8.65 1.50 14.69
N PHE A 155 9.75 0.76 14.56
CA PHE A 155 10.01 -0.05 13.36
C PHE A 155 8.94 -1.12 13.14
N GLU A 156 8.28 -1.61 14.19
CA GLU A 156 7.13 -2.51 14.07
C GLU A 156 5.95 -1.90 13.31
N TYR A 157 5.79 -0.57 13.37
CA TYR A 157 4.76 0.17 12.63
C TYR A 157 5.18 0.53 11.20
N PHE A 158 6.31 0.01 10.70
CA PHE A 158 6.82 0.33 9.36
C PHE A 158 5.79 0.07 8.25
N SER A 159 5.00 -1.01 8.35
CA SER A 159 3.92 -1.31 7.40
C SER A 159 2.84 -0.23 7.42
N SER A 160 2.48 0.26 8.60
CA SER A 160 1.50 1.34 8.79
C SER A 160 2.02 2.67 8.23
N VAL A 161 3.29 3.03 8.50
CA VAL A 161 3.94 4.21 7.90
C VAL A 161 4.00 4.09 6.38
N SER A 162 4.31 2.90 5.86
CA SER A 162 4.31 2.62 4.42
C SER A 162 2.94 2.81 3.78
N GLY A 163 1.87 2.40 4.49
CA GLY A 163 0.49 2.63 4.06
C GLY A 163 0.13 4.12 4.01
N ILE A 164 0.45 4.87 5.06
CA ILE A 164 0.25 6.32 5.12
C ILE A 164 0.95 7.02 3.95
N GLN A 165 2.19 6.61 3.65
CA GLN A 165 3.04 7.20 2.63
C GLN A 165 2.93 6.54 1.25
N MET A 166 1.91 5.73 1.00
CA MET A 166 1.69 5.06 -0.28
C MET A 166 1.71 6.07 -1.44
N GLY A 167 2.72 5.97 -2.31
CA GLY A 167 2.93 6.86 -3.45
C GLY A 167 3.39 8.29 -3.12
N LYS A 168 3.78 8.56 -1.88
CA LYS A 168 4.24 9.89 -1.44
C LYS A 168 5.76 9.99 -1.29
N GLY A 169 6.46 8.86 -1.25
CA GLY A 169 7.90 8.80 -1.03
C GLY A 169 8.24 8.74 0.45
N ILE A 170 9.54 8.77 0.76
CA ILE A 170 10.02 8.74 2.15
C ILE A 170 9.45 9.96 2.90
N PRO A 171 8.86 9.78 4.10
CA PRO A 171 8.26 10.88 4.86
C PRO A 171 9.31 11.91 5.29
N ASN A 172 8.87 13.15 5.51
CA ASN A 172 9.63 14.10 6.32
C ASN A 172 9.74 13.55 7.76
N LEU A 173 10.96 13.49 8.29
CA LEU A 173 11.21 12.86 9.59
C LEU A 173 10.71 13.70 10.77
N ASP A 174 10.71 15.03 10.66
CA ASP A 174 10.20 15.92 11.71
C ASP A 174 8.68 15.83 11.80
N GLU A 175 7.98 15.83 10.66
CA GLU A 175 6.53 15.60 10.61
C GLU A 175 6.15 14.24 11.21
N LEU A 176 6.92 13.19 10.86
CA LEU A 176 6.68 11.85 11.38
C LEU A 176 6.94 11.79 12.88
N LYS A 177 7.99 12.44 13.36
CA LYS A 177 8.32 12.54 14.79
C LYS A 177 7.19 13.21 15.57
N MET A 178 6.72 14.37 15.12
CA MET A 178 5.62 15.08 15.76
C MET A 178 4.34 14.23 15.81
N PHE A 179 4.05 13.47 14.74
CA PHE A 179 2.91 12.55 14.74
C PHE A 179 3.06 11.43 15.77
N ILE A 180 4.23 10.82 15.90
CA ILE A 180 4.48 9.76 16.90
C ILE A 180 4.38 10.32 18.32
N GLU A 181 4.99 11.47 18.58
CA GLU A 181 4.92 12.15 19.87
C GLU A 181 3.48 12.51 20.23
N PHE A 182 2.69 12.97 19.25
CA PHE A 182 1.26 13.20 19.43
C PHE A 182 0.54 11.91 19.87
N LEU A 183 0.74 10.78 19.19
CA LEU A 183 0.10 9.51 19.55
C LEU A 183 0.47 9.05 20.96
N LYS A 184 1.75 9.21 21.35
CA LYS A 184 2.24 8.89 22.70
C LYS A 184 1.60 9.80 23.75
N LYS A 185 1.59 11.11 23.50
CA LYS A 185 1.02 12.12 24.40
C LYS A 185 -0.47 11.92 24.63
N GLU A 186 -1.21 11.59 23.59
CA GLU A 186 -2.65 11.34 23.67
C GLU A 186 -3.00 9.93 24.15
N ASN A 187 -2.00 9.09 24.42
CA ASN A 187 -2.13 7.69 24.85
C ASN A 187 -2.96 6.83 23.88
N ILE A 188 -2.68 6.96 22.57
CA ILE A 188 -3.40 6.28 21.48
C ILE A 188 -2.47 5.56 20.51
N SER A 189 -1.23 5.26 20.94
CA SER A 189 -0.25 4.56 20.11
C SER A 189 -0.74 3.19 19.63
N GLU A 190 -1.57 2.49 20.41
CA GLU A 190 -2.19 1.22 20.00
C GLU A 190 -3.09 1.37 18.75
N TYR A 191 -3.63 2.56 18.50
CA TYR A 191 -4.49 2.86 17.36
C TYR A 191 -3.73 3.33 16.11
N PHE A 192 -2.39 3.27 16.12
CA PHE A 192 -1.55 3.66 14.97
C PHE A 192 -2.05 3.00 13.68
N SER A 193 -2.31 1.69 13.72
CA SER A 193 -2.76 0.93 12.56
C SER A 193 -4.12 1.40 12.03
N SER A 194 -5.08 1.71 12.90
CA SER A 194 -6.38 2.26 12.51
C SER A 194 -6.25 3.64 11.87
N ILE A 195 -5.44 4.53 12.47
CA ILE A 195 -5.17 5.85 11.90
C ILE A 195 -4.48 5.72 10.53
N SER A 196 -3.55 4.76 10.40
CA SER A 196 -2.85 4.49 9.15
C SER A 196 -3.78 3.97 8.04
N GLY A 197 -4.79 3.16 8.40
CA GLY A 197 -5.80 2.67 7.47
C GLY A 197 -6.59 3.83 6.87
N MET A 198 -7.08 4.74 7.72
CA MET A 198 -7.77 5.95 7.25
C MET A 198 -6.87 6.82 6.37
N GLN A 199 -5.61 6.99 6.75
CA GLN A 199 -4.64 7.85 6.06
C GLN A 199 -3.89 7.15 4.91
N HIS A 200 -4.34 5.97 4.47
CA HIS A 200 -3.67 5.23 3.40
C HIS A 200 -3.52 6.09 2.12
N GLY A 201 -2.27 6.34 1.72
CA GLY A 201 -1.92 7.19 0.57
C GLY A 201 -2.24 8.69 0.74
N LYS A 202 -2.63 9.13 1.94
CA LYS A 202 -2.96 10.54 2.25
C LYS A 202 -1.80 11.28 2.92
N GLY A 203 -0.76 10.57 3.37
CA GLY A 203 0.36 11.15 4.10
C GLY A 203 0.01 11.33 5.58
N ILE A 204 0.99 11.83 6.35
CA ILE A 204 0.83 12.06 7.78
C ILE A 204 -0.34 13.02 7.99
N PRO A 205 -1.31 12.70 8.87
CA PRO A 205 -2.45 13.58 9.13
C PRO A 205 -1.98 14.91 9.71
N LYS A 206 -2.73 15.98 9.41
CA LYS A 206 -2.58 17.24 10.15
C LYS A 206 -2.93 17.00 11.62
N LEU A 207 -2.07 17.43 12.53
CA LEU A 207 -2.22 17.14 13.95
C LEU A 207 -3.46 17.81 14.55
N ASP A 208 -3.85 19.00 14.08
CA ASP A 208 -5.07 19.68 14.55
C ASP A 208 -6.34 18.91 14.19
N ASP A 209 -6.41 18.37 12.97
CA ASP A 209 -7.55 17.56 12.52
C ASP A 209 -7.61 16.23 13.27
N LEU A 210 -6.44 15.59 13.48
CA LEU A 210 -6.34 14.37 14.26
C LEU A 210 -6.71 14.61 15.73
N LYS A 211 -6.28 15.72 16.32
CA LYS A 211 -6.63 16.10 17.70
C LYS A 211 -8.13 16.26 17.87
N LYS A 212 -8.79 17.02 16.98
CA LYS A 212 -10.25 17.16 17.00
C LYS A 212 -10.96 15.80 16.91
N PHE A 213 -10.46 14.89 16.10
CA PHE A 213 -11.02 13.54 15.99
C PHE A 213 -10.81 12.71 17.26
N VAL A 214 -9.63 12.75 17.86
CA VAL A 214 -9.32 12.04 19.12
C VAL A 214 -10.17 12.57 20.26
N ASP A 215 -10.29 13.90 20.38
CA ASP A 215 -11.15 14.55 21.38
C ASP A 215 -12.63 14.18 21.17
N PHE A 216 -13.09 14.13 19.92
CA PHE A 216 -14.42 13.64 19.57
C PHE A 216 -14.65 12.19 20.01
N LEU A 217 -13.73 11.28 19.70
CA LEU A 217 -13.83 9.88 20.13
C LEU A 217 -13.88 9.75 21.65
N ARG A 218 -13.09 10.56 22.36
CA ARG A 218 -13.04 10.56 23.83
C ARG A 218 -14.35 11.06 24.44
N ASN A 219 -14.83 12.21 23.97
CA ASN A 219 -16.04 12.86 24.50
C ASN A 219 -17.31 12.04 24.26
N GLU A 220 -17.37 11.33 23.14
CA GLU A 220 -18.53 10.52 22.75
C GLU A 220 -18.39 9.03 23.14
N ASN A 221 -17.29 8.66 23.83
CA ASN A 221 -16.93 7.29 24.20
C ASN A 221 -16.95 6.30 23.02
N LEU A 222 -16.24 6.63 21.94
CA LEU A 222 -16.27 5.93 20.65
C LEU A 222 -14.98 5.21 20.26
N PHE A 223 -13.99 5.13 21.17
CA PHE A 223 -12.72 4.45 20.87
C PHE A 223 -12.93 2.98 20.48
N GLU A 224 -13.95 2.30 21.04
CA GLU A 224 -14.33 0.94 20.64
C GLU A 224 -14.71 0.82 19.15
N TYR A 225 -15.24 1.89 18.55
CA TYR A 225 -15.62 1.90 17.13
C TYR A 225 -14.48 2.30 16.20
N LEU A 226 -13.30 2.66 16.71
CA LEU A 226 -12.21 3.18 15.89
C LEU A 226 -11.77 2.19 14.80
N SER A 227 -11.79 0.89 15.07
CA SER A 227 -11.52 -0.13 14.05
C SER A 227 -12.57 -0.11 12.92
N SER A 228 -13.85 -0.07 13.27
CA SER A 228 -14.96 0.04 12.30
C SER A 228 -14.93 1.34 11.51
N ILE A 229 -14.69 2.48 12.18
CA ILE A 229 -14.53 3.80 11.55
C ILE A 229 -13.36 3.76 10.58
N SER A 230 -12.22 3.21 11.01
CA SER A 230 -11.04 3.05 10.17
C SER A 230 -11.34 2.21 8.93
N GLY A 231 -12.04 1.09 9.09
CA GLY A 231 -12.45 0.24 7.98
C GLY A 231 -13.25 1.01 6.95
N MET A 232 -14.31 1.69 7.38
CA MET A 232 -15.12 2.54 6.50
C MET A 232 -14.29 3.62 5.80
N GLN A 233 -13.42 4.29 6.55
CA GLN A 233 -12.61 5.42 6.08
C GLN A 233 -11.28 5.05 5.45
N THR A 234 -11.03 3.77 5.13
CA THR A 234 -9.77 3.34 4.53
C THR A 234 -9.40 4.20 3.32
N GLY A 235 -8.25 4.89 3.38
CA GLY A 235 -7.75 5.78 2.34
C GLY A 235 -8.54 7.08 2.12
N ARG A 236 -9.45 7.44 3.02
CA ARG A 236 -10.32 8.63 2.94
C ARG A 236 -9.93 9.75 3.89
N GLY A 237 -8.99 9.49 4.80
CA GLY A 237 -8.55 10.42 5.83
C GLY A 237 -9.49 10.46 7.04
N ILE A 238 -9.23 11.40 7.94
CA ILE A 238 -10.07 11.64 9.12
C ILE A 238 -11.51 11.95 8.67
N PRO A 239 -12.54 11.29 9.24
CA PRO A 239 -13.94 11.52 8.86
C PRO A 239 -14.41 12.93 9.20
N ASN A 240 -15.47 13.37 8.52
CA ASN A 240 -16.27 14.51 8.97
C ASN A 240 -16.99 14.12 10.28
N LEU A 241 -16.75 14.88 11.35
CA LEU A 241 -17.20 14.53 12.70
C LEU A 241 -18.72 14.64 12.87
N ASP A 242 -19.35 15.64 12.25
CA ASP A 242 -20.81 15.83 12.32
C ASP A 242 -21.55 14.67 11.67
N ARG A 243 -21.13 14.29 10.45
CA ARG A 243 -21.68 13.13 9.73
C ARG A 243 -21.45 11.82 10.49
N LEU A 244 -20.30 11.68 11.16
CA LEU A 244 -20.01 10.49 11.96
C LEU A 244 -20.91 10.43 13.21
N LYS A 245 -21.10 11.56 13.88
CA LYS A 245 -21.98 11.69 15.04
C LYS A 245 -23.43 11.36 14.67
N GLU A 246 -23.92 11.91 13.57
CA GLU A 246 -25.26 11.61 13.04
C GLU A 246 -25.45 10.11 12.76
N LEU A 247 -24.47 9.47 12.12
CA LEU A 247 -24.51 8.03 11.86
C LEU A 247 -24.59 7.23 13.16
N ILE A 248 -23.71 7.53 14.11
CA ILE A 248 -23.63 6.78 15.38
C ILE A 248 -24.93 6.93 16.18
N ASN A 249 -25.47 8.15 16.25
CA ASN A 249 -26.75 8.41 16.89
C ASN A 249 -27.88 7.66 16.20
N PHE A 250 -27.91 7.67 14.85
CA PHE A 250 -28.89 6.91 14.10
C PHE A 250 -28.81 5.40 14.39
N THR A 251 -27.62 4.82 14.40
CA THR A 251 -27.44 3.38 14.68
C THR A 251 -27.86 3.03 16.10
N ARG A 252 -27.49 3.85 17.10
CA ARG A 252 -27.86 3.65 18.50
C ARG A 252 -29.38 3.73 18.70
N ASN A 253 -30.01 4.78 18.19
CA ASN A 253 -31.46 5.00 18.34
C ASN A 253 -32.30 3.92 17.65
N ASN A 254 -31.76 3.25 16.63
CA ASN A 254 -32.44 2.18 15.92
C ASN A 254 -31.98 0.78 16.33
N GLN A 255 -31.14 0.65 17.36
CA GLN A 255 -30.57 -0.62 17.84
C GLN A 255 -29.86 -1.41 16.72
N ILE A 256 -29.22 -0.69 15.80
CA ILE A 256 -28.44 -1.27 14.70
C ILE A 256 -26.99 -1.40 15.19
N PRO A 257 -26.38 -2.59 15.13
CA PRO A 257 -24.96 -2.73 15.42
C PRO A 257 -24.13 -1.83 14.49
N PHE A 258 -23.25 -0.99 15.03
CA PHE A 258 -22.41 -0.14 14.17
C PHE A 258 -21.56 -0.97 13.19
N SER A 259 -21.16 -2.17 13.61
CA SER A 259 -20.48 -3.16 12.79
C SER A 259 -21.22 -3.51 11.49
N PHE A 260 -22.56 -3.61 11.53
CA PHE A 260 -23.42 -3.86 10.37
C PHE A 260 -23.21 -2.82 9.27
N VAL A 261 -23.26 -1.54 9.64
CA VAL A 261 -23.07 -0.44 8.67
C VAL A 261 -21.62 -0.39 8.23
N SER A 262 -20.69 -0.53 9.17
CA SER A 262 -19.26 -0.34 8.90
C SER A 262 -18.67 -1.38 7.95
N SER A 263 -19.14 -2.63 8.01
CA SER A 263 -18.69 -3.68 7.10
C SER A 263 -19.19 -3.44 5.67
N MET A 264 -20.47 -3.10 5.50
CA MET A 264 -21.01 -2.74 4.18
C MET A 264 -20.26 -1.57 3.56
N GLN A 265 -19.84 -0.61 4.39
CA GLN A 265 -19.15 0.60 3.97
C GLN A 265 -17.63 0.54 4.01
N MET A 266 -17.03 -0.65 4.08
CA MET A 266 -15.57 -0.81 4.06
C MET A 266 -14.94 -0.09 2.86
N GLY A 267 -14.07 0.91 3.11
CA GLY A 267 -13.43 1.75 2.09
C GLY A 267 -14.36 2.71 1.31
N LYS A 268 -15.65 2.77 1.65
CA LYS A 268 -16.66 3.63 1.01
C LYS A 268 -16.95 4.91 1.78
N GLY A 269 -16.51 4.97 3.03
CA GLY A 269 -16.68 6.10 3.93
C GLY A 269 -18.04 6.14 4.60
N ILE A 270 -18.38 7.28 5.22
CA ILE A 270 -19.66 7.44 5.90
C ILE A 270 -20.81 7.41 4.86
N PRO A 271 -21.83 6.54 5.03
CA PRO A 271 -22.98 6.46 4.12
C PRO A 271 -23.73 7.78 4.00
N ASN A 272 -24.52 7.90 2.93
CA ASN A 272 -25.63 8.82 2.93
C ASN A 272 -26.66 8.33 3.95
N LEU A 273 -27.04 9.20 4.88
CA LEU A 273 -27.91 8.82 5.99
C LEU A 273 -29.35 8.56 5.54
N ASP A 274 -29.82 9.23 4.49
CA ASP A 274 -31.19 9.05 3.98
C ASP A 274 -31.32 7.74 3.19
N GLU A 275 -30.29 7.34 2.45
CA GLU A 275 -30.21 5.99 1.84
C GLU A 275 -30.21 4.91 2.92
N LEU A 276 -29.40 5.07 3.97
CA LEU A 276 -29.36 4.13 5.08
C LEU A 276 -30.71 4.04 5.81
N LYS A 277 -31.39 5.17 6.07
CA LYS A 277 -32.71 5.19 6.69
C LYS A 277 -33.73 4.38 5.88
N LYS A 278 -33.81 4.65 4.56
CA LYS A 278 -34.70 3.91 3.65
C LYS A 278 -34.40 2.42 3.64
N PHE A 279 -33.12 2.05 3.62
CA PHE A 279 -32.72 0.65 3.65
C PHE A 279 -33.13 -0.04 4.96
N ILE A 280 -32.92 0.61 6.11
CA ILE A 280 -33.33 0.08 7.41
C ILE A 280 -34.85 -0.05 7.51
N GLU A 281 -35.60 0.92 7.00
CA GLU A 281 -37.07 0.86 6.95
C GLU A 281 -37.55 -0.32 6.09
N PHE A 282 -36.94 -0.51 4.91
CA PHE A 282 -37.19 -1.68 4.07
C PHE A 282 -36.92 -2.99 4.82
N LEU A 283 -35.78 -3.12 5.49
CA LEU A 283 -35.48 -4.33 6.26
C LEU A 283 -36.47 -4.60 7.39
N LYS A 284 -37.01 -3.55 8.02
CA LYS A 284 -38.05 -3.69 9.05
C LYS A 284 -39.38 -4.13 8.44
N ASN A 285 -39.79 -3.52 7.33
CA ASN A 285 -41.05 -3.84 6.66
C ASN A 285 -41.08 -5.25 6.08
N GLU A 286 -39.95 -5.74 5.58
CA GLU A 286 -39.81 -7.10 5.03
C GLU A 286 -39.47 -8.16 6.10
N ASN A 287 -39.49 -7.80 7.40
CA ASN A 287 -39.09 -8.68 8.51
C ASN A 287 -37.67 -9.26 8.36
N LEU A 288 -36.77 -8.53 7.73
CA LEU A 288 -35.38 -8.94 7.49
C LEU A 288 -34.39 -8.41 8.57
N PHE A 289 -34.89 -7.68 9.56
CA PHE A 289 -34.06 -7.02 10.58
C PHE A 289 -33.30 -8.00 11.49
N GLU A 290 -33.75 -9.26 11.62
CA GLU A 290 -32.98 -10.28 12.35
C GLU A 290 -31.78 -10.82 11.54
N TYR A 291 -31.74 -10.60 10.22
CA TYR A 291 -30.70 -11.11 9.31
C TYR A 291 -29.56 -10.12 9.04
N LEU A 292 -29.42 -9.06 9.84
CA LEU A 292 -28.41 -8.00 9.64
C LEU A 292 -27.00 -8.57 9.44
N SER A 293 -26.60 -9.56 10.23
CA SER A 293 -25.28 -10.20 10.09
C SER A 293 -25.07 -10.78 8.69
N SER A 294 -26.01 -11.60 8.21
CA SER A 294 -25.97 -12.24 6.88
C SER A 294 -25.95 -11.21 5.76
N ILE A 295 -26.81 -10.18 5.85
CA ILE A 295 -26.89 -9.09 4.88
C ILE A 295 -25.56 -8.34 4.80
N SER A 296 -24.97 -8.01 5.96
CA SER A 296 -23.69 -7.31 6.02
C SER A 296 -22.54 -8.12 5.42
N GLY A 297 -22.56 -9.45 5.60
CA GLY A 297 -21.61 -10.35 4.96
C GLY A 297 -21.74 -10.35 3.44
N MET A 298 -22.97 -10.37 2.92
CA MET A 298 -23.25 -10.29 1.48
C MET A 298 -22.84 -8.95 0.87
N GLN A 299 -22.97 -7.86 1.64
CA GLN A 299 -22.71 -6.49 1.20
C GLN A 299 -21.38 -5.90 1.65
N ASN A 300 -20.48 -6.70 2.23
CA ASN A 300 -19.20 -6.24 2.73
C ASN A 300 -18.40 -5.47 1.66
N GLY A 301 -18.11 -4.19 1.92
CA GLY A 301 -17.43 -3.26 1.02
C GLY A 301 -18.18 -2.90 -0.27
N LYS A 302 -19.44 -3.32 -0.45
CA LYS A 302 -20.26 -3.01 -1.63
C LYS A 302 -21.03 -1.70 -1.47
N GLY A 303 -21.29 -1.30 -0.23
CA GLY A 303 -22.07 -0.12 0.14
C GLY A 303 -23.48 -0.47 0.58
N ILE A 304 -24.25 0.56 0.95
CA ILE A 304 -25.68 0.41 1.21
C ILE A 304 -26.38 0.11 -0.13
N PRO A 305 -27.18 -0.96 -0.23
CA PRO A 305 -27.94 -1.30 -1.44
C PRO A 305 -28.99 -0.24 -1.83
#